data_AF-A0A532C350-F1
#
_entry.id   AF-A0A532C350-F1
#
_cell.length_a   1.000
_cell.length_b   1.000
_cell.length_c   1.000
_cell.angle_alpha   90.00
_cell.angle_beta   90.00
_cell.angle_gamma   90.00
#
_symmetry.space_group_name_H-M   'P 1'
#
loop_
_entity.id
_entity.type
_entity.pdbx_description
1 polymer ?
#
loop_
_entity_poly.entity_id
_entity_poly.type
_entity_poly.pdbx_seq_one_letter_code
_entity_poly.pdbx_strand_id
1 'polypeptide(L)'
;MGDLAREAVTIGWPLFALLAGLFVYSLVSIKDGVARKRSLFKLLIGTVCAFLLLLAIAHYKGSFYEANRMLPVSLVLITTTCFMMGIYFPNHAALFKIGGFMFLVAAGLSGYGNWLPQVEGGFPPAEVKLDFSSMSAQQLADEGEKIIFGGIGKNKEQGAVGKGQCPLCHAFHAGMLGERAPNLQGLPGRAGKERLEDPKYSKGKAEARDFAQKEAFPGSGTAENGQEYIAESHACPSCYVVVGYGVKGSNDKESPMPAIHKPPISLSLPELAAVDTWLYLREGVDAPSFEEMIKSYEKFVPEADRPKQQEEATGGGASALMADGTETVDVIFQKATCTACHTIPGIPAAKGTIGPVLEEGTNALLRMKDKDYKGSAKTVPDYIMESIVSPSAYVVKPFPDNTMPKVFGQKLSAGAMKKIIDYLSQVKVGSPPPKVS
;
A
#
# COMPACT_ATOMS: atom_id res chain seq x y z
N MET A 1 -36.95 -6.66 -4.76
CA MET A 1 -37.99 -5.93 -5.53
C MET A 1 -39.00 -5.23 -4.63
N GLY A 2 -39.58 -5.91 -3.62
CA GLY A 2 -40.55 -5.29 -2.69
C GLY A 2 -40.00 -4.10 -1.90
N ASP A 3 -38.78 -4.21 -1.36
CA ASP A 3 -38.17 -3.12 -0.57
C ASP A 3 -37.76 -1.92 -1.42
N LEU A 4 -37.28 -2.17 -2.63
CA LEU A 4 -36.83 -1.13 -3.57
C LEU A 4 -38.02 -0.31 -4.12
N ALA A 5 -39.15 -0.97 -4.39
CA ALA A 5 -40.39 -0.29 -4.76
C ALA A 5 -40.94 0.55 -3.61
N ARG A 6 -40.86 0.05 -2.37
CA ARG A 6 -41.25 0.80 -1.18
C ARG A 6 -40.40 2.06 -1.00
N GLU A 7 -39.09 1.95 -1.12
CA GLU A 7 -38.17 3.10 -1.01
C GLU A 7 -38.41 4.12 -2.13
N ALA A 8 -38.62 3.68 -3.37
CA ALA A 8 -38.94 4.57 -4.49
C ALA A 8 -40.24 5.36 -4.24
N VAL A 9 -41.27 4.73 -3.68
CA VAL A 9 -42.53 5.40 -3.29
C VAL A 9 -42.31 6.35 -2.12
N THR A 10 -41.51 5.97 -1.12
CA THR A 10 -41.18 6.83 0.02
C THR A 10 -40.42 8.09 -0.41
N ILE A 11 -39.46 7.97 -1.33
CA ILE A 11 -38.72 9.13 -1.85
C ILE A 11 -39.63 10.00 -2.73
N GLY A 12 -40.51 9.37 -3.51
CA GLY A 12 -41.30 10.02 -4.55
C GLY A 12 -42.70 10.49 -4.17
N TRP A 13 -43.15 10.29 -2.94
CA TRP A 13 -44.55 10.51 -2.56
C TRP A 13 -45.12 11.90 -2.93
N PRO A 14 -44.38 13.03 -2.82
CA PRO A 14 -44.93 14.34 -3.18
C PRO A 14 -45.18 14.47 -4.69
N LEU A 15 -44.31 13.86 -5.50
CA LEU A 15 -44.44 13.84 -6.95
C LEU A 15 -45.66 13.00 -7.37
N PHE A 16 -45.86 11.84 -6.76
CA PHE A 16 -47.04 11.01 -7.03
C PHE A 16 -48.35 11.69 -6.60
N ALA A 17 -48.34 12.40 -5.47
CA ALA A 17 -49.50 13.19 -5.03
C ALA A 17 -49.86 14.29 -6.05
N LEU A 18 -48.85 14.98 -6.59
CA LEU A 18 -49.04 15.99 -7.63
C LEU A 18 -49.59 15.39 -8.93
N LEU A 19 -49.03 14.26 -9.38
CA LEU A 19 -49.49 13.56 -10.58
C LEU A 19 -50.92 13.03 -10.44
N ALA A 20 -51.28 12.54 -9.25
CA ALA A 20 -52.65 12.14 -8.93
C ALA A 20 -53.61 13.34 -8.95
N GLY A 21 -53.20 14.49 -8.42
CA GLY A 21 -53.96 15.74 -8.51
C GLY A 21 -54.19 16.19 -9.95
N LEU A 22 -53.16 16.12 -10.80
CA LEU A 22 -53.27 16.43 -12.24
C LEU A 22 -54.17 15.43 -12.98
N PHE A 23 -54.16 14.16 -12.57
CA PHE A 23 -55.05 13.14 -13.12
C PHE A 23 -56.52 13.47 -12.82
N VAL A 24 -56.84 13.81 -11.56
CA VAL A 24 -58.19 14.25 -11.16
C VAL A 24 -58.59 15.53 -11.89
N TYR A 25 -57.69 16.52 -11.97
CA TYR A 25 -57.93 17.75 -12.73
C TYR A 25 -58.26 17.45 -14.20
N SER A 26 -57.48 16.58 -14.85
CA SER A 26 -57.71 16.21 -16.24
C SER A 26 -59.03 15.46 -16.45
N LEU A 27 -59.53 14.73 -15.45
CA LEU A 27 -60.82 14.06 -15.50
C LEU A 27 -62.00 15.04 -15.44
N VAL A 28 -61.91 16.05 -14.57
CA VAL A 28 -63.01 16.95 -14.24
C VAL A 28 -63.04 18.19 -15.15
N SER A 29 -61.88 18.74 -15.49
CA SER A 29 -61.79 20.04 -16.17
C SER A 29 -61.77 19.94 -17.70
N ILE A 30 -61.38 18.80 -18.28
CA ILE A 30 -61.33 18.63 -19.74
C ILE A 30 -62.65 18.03 -20.27
N LYS A 31 -63.47 18.89 -20.88
CA LYS A 31 -64.79 18.51 -21.42
C LYS A 31 -64.68 17.69 -22.71
N ASP A 32 -63.74 18.02 -23.59
CA ASP A 32 -63.51 17.27 -24.84
C ASP A 32 -63.01 15.85 -24.55
N GLY A 33 -63.75 14.85 -25.04
CA GLY A 33 -63.46 13.44 -24.77
C GLY A 33 -62.13 12.96 -25.37
N VAL A 34 -61.71 13.52 -26.51
CA VAL A 34 -60.46 13.13 -27.16
C VAL A 34 -59.26 13.76 -26.46
N ALA A 35 -59.31 15.06 -26.16
CA ALA A 35 -58.29 15.75 -25.39
C ALA A 35 -58.13 15.16 -23.98
N ARG A 36 -59.24 14.79 -23.32
CA ARG A 36 -59.22 14.14 -22.01
C ARG A 36 -58.49 12.80 -22.08
N LYS A 37 -58.82 11.92 -23.02
CA LYS A 37 -58.13 10.63 -23.19
C LYS A 37 -56.63 10.81 -23.45
N ARG A 38 -56.26 11.76 -24.31
CA ARG A 38 -54.85 12.08 -24.61
C ARG A 38 -54.09 12.59 -23.38
N SER A 39 -54.72 13.46 -22.58
CA SER A 39 -54.14 14.01 -21.35
C SER A 39 -53.94 12.92 -20.28
N LEU A 40 -54.97 12.08 -20.04
CA LEU A 40 -54.89 10.96 -19.09
C LEU A 40 -53.81 9.95 -19.50
N PHE A 41 -53.69 9.66 -20.80
CA PHE A 41 -52.64 8.77 -21.29
C PHE A 41 -51.24 9.34 -21.05
N LYS A 42 -51.02 10.64 -21.30
CA LYS A 42 -49.74 11.29 -20.99
C LYS A 42 -49.43 11.28 -19.50
N LEU A 43 -50.42 11.49 -18.65
CA LEU A 43 -50.25 11.42 -17.19
C LEU A 43 -49.94 10.00 -16.73
N LEU A 44 -50.56 8.98 -17.33
CA LEU A 44 -50.22 7.58 -17.05
C LEU A 44 -48.75 7.29 -17.40
N ILE A 45 -48.31 7.65 -18.61
CA ILE A 45 -46.91 7.49 -19.02
C ILE A 45 -45.97 8.28 -18.10
N GLY A 46 -46.32 9.52 -17.75
CA GLY A 46 -45.57 10.35 -16.82
C GLY A 46 -45.42 9.72 -15.43
N THR A 47 -46.48 9.10 -14.91
CA THR A 47 -46.45 8.37 -13.62
C THR A 47 -45.57 7.13 -13.69
N VAL A 48 -45.62 6.37 -14.79
CA VAL A 48 -44.74 5.22 -14.99
C VAL A 48 -43.28 5.66 -15.09
N CYS A 49 -42.97 6.71 -15.86
CA CYS A 49 -41.63 7.30 -15.95
C CYS A 49 -41.13 7.79 -14.59
N ALA A 50 -41.97 8.49 -13.83
CA ALA A 50 -41.62 8.98 -12.49
C ALA A 50 -41.27 7.81 -11.55
N PHE A 51 -42.06 6.74 -11.59
CA PHE A 51 -41.78 5.53 -10.82
C PHE A 51 -40.47 4.86 -11.23
N LEU A 52 -40.21 4.69 -12.53
CA LEU A 52 -38.94 4.13 -13.03
C LEU A 52 -37.72 4.98 -12.65
N LEU A 53 -37.84 6.30 -12.68
CA LEU A 53 -36.79 7.21 -12.24
C LEU A 53 -36.51 7.05 -10.74
N LEU A 54 -37.55 7.00 -9.92
CA LEU A 54 -37.42 6.85 -8.47
C LEU A 54 -36.88 5.47 -8.08
N LEU A 55 -37.27 4.41 -8.82
CA LEU A 55 -36.65 3.10 -8.71
C LEU A 55 -35.16 3.15 -9.05
N ALA A 56 -34.77 3.87 -10.10
CA ALA A 56 -33.37 4.02 -10.47
C ALA A 56 -32.56 4.76 -9.39
N ILE A 57 -33.14 5.77 -8.73
CA ILE A 57 -32.54 6.52 -7.63
C ILE A 57 -32.40 5.65 -6.36
N ALA A 58 -33.45 4.93 -5.99
CA ALA A 58 -33.40 4.00 -4.85
C ALA A 58 -32.35 2.90 -5.09
N HIS A 59 -32.33 2.33 -6.30
CA HIS A 59 -31.32 1.36 -6.71
C HIS A 59 -29.90 1.96 -6.72
N TYR A 60 -29.76 3.22 -7.17
CA TYR A 60 -28.48 3.93 -7.19
C TYR A 60 -27.93 4.10 -5.77
N LYS A 61 -28.78 4.50 -4.82
CA LYS A 61 -28.40 4.68 -3.42
C LYS A 61 -27.87 3.37 -2.82
N GLY A 62 -28.60 2.27 -2.95
CA GLY A 62 -28.11 0.96 -2.48
C GLY A 62 -26.82 0.53 -3.18
N SER A 63 -26.74 0.70 -4.50
CA SER A 63 -25.58 0.24 -5.29
C SER A 63 -24.32 1.07 -5.05
N PHE A 64 -24.45 2.36 -4.71
CA PHE A 64 -23.32 3.24 -4.43
C PHE A 64 -22.72 2.98 -3.04
N TYR A 65 -23.55 2.71 -2.03
CA TYR A 65 -23.09 2.49 -0.66
C TYR A 65 -22.70 1.04 -0.36
N GLU A 66 -23.26 0.06 -1.07
CA GLU A 66 -23.00 -1.37 -0.83
C GLU A 66 -21.95 -1.98 -1.79
N ALA A 67 -21.26 -1.15 -2.60
CA ALA A 67 -20.19 -1.56 -3.52
C ALA A 67 -20.54 -2.73 -4.46
N ASN A 68 -21.82 -2.95 -4.77
CA ASN A 68 -22.30 -4.15 -5.45
C ASN A 68 -22.10 -4.14 -6.99
N ARG A 69 -21.41 -3.13 -7.54
CA ARG A 69 -21.10 -2.98 -8.99
C ARG A 69 -22.33 -2.89 -9.91
N MET A 70 -23.53 -2.62 -9.36
CA MET A 70 -24.77 -2.56 -10.14
C MET A 70 -25.15 -1.15 -10.61
N LEU A 71 -24.26 -0.16 -10.46
CA LEU A 71 -24.45 1.21 -10.95
C LEU A 71 -24.91 1.31 -12.43
N PRO A 72 -24.40 0.49 -13.37
CA PRO A 72 -24.85 0.54 -14.76
C PRO A 72 -26.37 0.29 -14.92
N VAL A 73 -26.97 -0.52 -14.04
CA VAL A 73 -28.40 -0.83 -14.09
C VAL A 73 -29.25 0.42 -13.80
N SER A 74 -28.87 1.23 -12.81
CA SER A 74 -29.55 2.51 -12.53
C SER A 74 -29.47 3.47 -13.72
N LEU A 75 -28.30 3.55 -14.37
CA LEU A 75 -28.09 4.45 -15.50
C LEU A 75 -28.89 4.01 -16.73
N VAL A 76 -29.06 2.71 -16.96
CA VAL A 76 -29.93 2.17 -18.02
C VAL A 76 -31.40 2.46 -17.74
N LEU A 77 -31.85 2.37 -16.49
CA LEU A 77 -33.23 2.72 -16.12
C LEU A 77 -33.52 4.21 -16.35
N ILE A 78 -32.59 5.10 -15.99
CA ILE A 78 -32.68 6.54 -16.26
C ILE A 78 -32.71 6.80 -17.78
N THR A 79 -31.81 6.15 -18.52
CA THR A 79 -31.75 6.24 -19.99
C THR A 79 -33.09 5.88 -20.63
N THR A 80 -33.66 4.74 -20.23
CA THR A 80 -34.96 4.26 -20.73
C THR A 80 -36.08 5.26 -20.43
N THR A 81 -36.08 5.82 -19.22
CA THR A 81 -37.07 6.83 -18.79
C THR A 81 -36.96 8.10 -19.64
N CYS A 82 -35.74 8.58 -19.89
CA CYS A 82 -35.49 9.74 -20.73
C CYS A 82 -36.01 9.53 -22.16
N PHE A 83 -35.68 8.40 -22.81
CA PHE A 83 -36.19 8.14 -24.16
C PHE A 83 -37.72 7.99 -24.21
N MET A 84 -38.33 7.35 -23.21
CA MET A 84 -39.79 7.24 -23.11
C MET A 84 -40.44 8.62 -22.97
N MET A 85 -39.93 9.49 -22.10
CA MET A 85 -40.39 10.87 -22.00
C MET A 85 -40.20 11.66 -23.31
N GLY A 86 -39.09 11.46 -24.00
CA GLY A 86 -38.81 12.12 -25.28
C GLY A 86 -39.75 11.71 -26.42
N ILE A 87 -40.36 10.53 -26.38
CA ILE A 87 -41.37 10.07 -27.35
C ILE A 87 -42.73 10.73 -27.09
N TYR A 88 -43.17 10.79 -25.83
CA TYR A 88 -44.53 11.21 -25.46
C TYR A 88 -44.67 12.71 -25.15
N PHE A 89 -43.57 13.42 -24.91
CA PHE A 89 -43.53 14.86 -24.61
C PHE A 89 -42.70 15.63 -25.66
N PRO A 90 -43.25 15.86 -26.87
CA PRO A 90 -42.49 16.38 -28.02
C PRO A 90 -41.88 17.76 -27.79
N ASN A 91 -42.55 18.63 -27.02
CA ASN A 91 -42.08 19.98 -26.71
C ASN A 91 -40.74 19.97 -25.94
N HIS A 92 -40.40 18.85 -25.28
CA HIS A 92 -39.20 18.71 -24.44
C HIS A 92 -38.33 17.55 -24.94
N ALA A 93 -38.63 17.00 -26.12
CA ALA A 93 -37.99 15.79 -26.61
C ALA A 93 -36.49 15.93 -26.82
N ALA A 94 -36.02 17.12 -27.23
CA ALA A 94 -34.59 17.38 -27.39
C ALA A 94 -33.83 17.22 -26.06
N LEU A 95 -34.35 17.82 -24.98
CA LEU A 95 -33.76 17.73 -23.64
C LEU A 95 -33.66 16.27 -23.18
N PHE A 96 -34.76 15.53 -23.31
CA PHE A 96 -34.82 14.13 -22.89
C PHE A 96 -33.92 13.21 -23.73
N LYS A 97 -33.83 13.41 -25.04
CA LYS A 97 -32.96 12.61 -25.92
C LYS A 97 -31.48 12.88 -25.66
N ILE A 98 -31.10 14.15 -25.47
CA ILE A 98 -29.71 14.52 -25.15
C ILE A 98 -29.32 13.95 -23.79
N GLY A 99 -30.15 14.16 -22.75
CA GLY A 99 -29.91 13.61 -21.42
C GLY A 99 -29.86 12.07 -21.44
N GLY A 100 -30.80 11.42 -22.14
CA GLY A 100 -30.81 9.97 -22.30
C GLY A 100 -29.54 9.42 -22.96
N PHE A 101 -29.02 10.10 -23.99
CA PHE A 101 -27.76 9.71 -24.61
C PHE A 101 -26.56 9.87 -23.66
N MET A 102 -26.51 10.95 -22.86
CA MET A 102 -25.46 11.12 -21.86
C MET A 102 -25.46 9.99 -20.80
N PHE A 103 -26.64 9.63 -20.30
CA PHE A 103 -26.78 8.51 -19.36
C PHE A 103 -26.46 7.16 -20.00
N LEU A 104 -26.75 6.97 -21.29
CA LEU A 104 -26.39 5.77 -22.03
C LEU A 104 -24.86 5.62 -22.14
N VAL A 105 -24.16 6.70 -22.48
CA VAL A 105 -22.69 6.72 -22.54
C VAL A 105 -22.10 6.45 -21.15
N ALA A 106 -22.64 7.09 -20.10
CA ALA A 106 -22.23 6.85 -18.72
C ALA A 106 -22.45 5.39 -18.28
N ALA A 107 -23.58 4.78 -18.67
CA ALA A 107 -23.86 3.38 -18.41
C ALA A 107 -22.84 2.46 -19.09
N GLY A 108 -22.49 2.75 -20.35
CA GLY A 108 -21.47 2.00 -21.09
C GLY A 108 -20.09 2.10 -20.46
N LEU A 109 -19.65 3.31 -20.09
CA LEU A 109 -18.36 3.54 -19.43
C LEU A 109 -18.31 2.88 -18.04
N SER A 110 -19.38 3.00 -17.25
CA SER A 110 -19.47 2.36 -15.93
C SER A 110 -19.48 0.84 -16.04
N GLY A 111 -20.22 0.29 -17.01
CA GLY A 111 -20.26 -1.16 -17.25
C GLY A 111 -18.91 -1.70 -17.71
N TYR A 112 -18.22 -0.98 -18.60
CA TYR A 112 -16.88 -1.32 -19.04
C TYR A 112 -15.87 -1.22 -17.89
N GLY A 113 -15.95 -0.17 -17.06
CA GLY A 113 -15.16 -0.05 -15.84
C GLY A 113 -15.35 -1.24 -14.92
N ASN A 114 -16.60 -1.65 -14.64
CA ASN A 114 -16.88 -2.80 -13.78
C ASN A 114 -16.46 -4.15 -14.37
N TRP A 115 -16.36 -4.26 -15.70
CA TRP A 115 -15.91 -5.47 -16.38
C TRP A 115 -14.38 -5.63 -16.34
N LEU A 116 -13.63 -4.54 -16.39
CA LEU A 116 -12.19 -4.61 -16.20
C LEU A 116 -11.85 -5.14 -14.80
N PRO A 117 -10.86 -6.04 -14.66
CA PRO A 117 -10.34 -6.44 -13.37
C PRO A 117 -9.97 -5.18 -12.60
N GLN A 118 -10.80 -4.82 -11.62
CA GLN A 118 -10.48 -3.74 -10.71
C GLN A 118 -9.31 -4.26 -9.88
N VAL A 119 -8.10 -3.79 -10.21
CA VAL A 119 -7.02 -3.78 -9.23
C VAL A 119 -7.49 -2.77 -8.21
N GLU A 120 -8.23 -3.25 -7.21
CA GLU A 120 -8.65 -2.43 -6.09
C GLU A 120 -7.37 -1.85 -5.52
N GLY A 121 -7.12 -0.57 -5.79
CA GLY A 121 -6.44 0.31 -4.83
C GLY A 121 -7.37 0.50 -3.63
N GLY A 122 -7.89 -0.61 -3.13
CA GLY A 122 -8.87 -0.68 -2.07
C GLY A 122 -8.19 -0.20 -0.82
N PHE A 123 -8.82 0.79 -0.21
CA PHE A 123 -8.55 1.17 1.16
C PHE A 123 -8.32 -0.11 1.98
N PRO A 124 -7.15 -0.29 2.60
CA PRO A 124 -6.90 -1.44 3.44
C PRO A 124 -7.97 -1.49 4.54
N PRO A 125 -8.44 -2.69 4.93
CA PRO A 125 -9.32 -2.82 6.08
C PRO A 125 -8.66 -2.13 7.28
N ALA A 126 -9.46 -1.43 8.09
CA ALA A 126 -8.96 -0.73 9.28
C ALA A 126 -8.06 -1.67 10.09
N GLU A 127 -6.84 -1.20 10.41
CA GLU A 127 -5.95 -1.94 11.29
C GLU A 127 -6.63 -2.02 12.67
N VAL A 128 -7.15 -3.20 12.98
CA VAL A 128 -7.69 -3.49 14.30
C VAL A 128 -6.53 -3.31 15.28
N LYS A 129 -6.70 -2.45 16.28
CA LYS A 129 -5.73 -2.33 17.39
C LYS A 129 -5.54 -3.70 18.01
N LEU A 130 -4.41 -4.34 17.73
CA LEU A 130 -4.05 -5.63 18.29
C LEU A 130 -3.55 -5.40 19.72
N ASP A 131 -4.13 -6.13 20.67
CA ASP A 131 -3.58 -6.23 22.01
C ASP A 131 -2.55 -7.36 22.04
N PHE A 132 -1.30 -7.01 21.75
CA PHE A 132 -0.18 -7.96 21.77
C PHE A 132 0.05 -8.56 23.17
N SER A 133 -0.31 -7.85 24.24
CA SER A 133 -0.02 -8.29 25.60
C SER A 133 -0.84 -9.50 26.05
N SER A 134 -2.02 -9.71 25.45
CA SER A 134 -2.90 -10.84 25.73
C SER A 134 -2.71 -12.04 24.78
N MET A 135 -1.78 -11.94 23.84
CA MET A 135 -1.50 -13.00 22.88
C MET A 135 -0.63 -14.10 23.48
N SER A 136 -0.89 -15.35 23.08
CA SER A 136 0.06 -16.45 23.30
C SER A 136 1.35 -16.23 22.50
N ALA A 137 2.43 -16.93 22.89
CA ALA A 137 3.70 -16.86 22.17
C ALA A 137 3.57 -17.22 20.68
N GLN A 138 2.72 -18.19 20.33
CA GLN A 138 2.48 -18.55 18.93
C GLN A 138 1.74 -17.44 18.18
N GLN A 139 0.73 -16.82 18.79
CA GLN A 139 0.01 -15.70 18.16
C GLN A 139 0.92 -14.49 17.96
N LEU A 140 1.79 -14.19 18.94
CA LEU A 140 2.83 -13.16 18.81
C LEU A 140 3.79 -13.49 17.66
N ALA A 141 4.23 -14.74 17.55
CA ALA A 141 5.08 -15.15 16.44
C ALA A 141 4.38 -15.05 15.08
N ASP A 142 3.09 -15.39 15.00
CA ASP A 142 2.31 -15.26 13.77
C ASP A 142 2.19 -13.78 13.35
N GLU A 143 1.98 -12.86 14.29
CA GLU A 143 2.03 -11.42 14.02
C GLU A 143 3.44 -10.95 13.63
N GLY A 144 4.48 -11.48 14.29
CA GLY A 144 5.88 -11.25 13.92
C GLY A 144 6.17 -11.67 12.48
N GLU A 145 5.68 -12.83 12.04
CA GLU A 145 5.85 -13.29 10.67
C GLU A 145 5.15 -12.35 9.67
N LYS A 146 3.93 -11.87 10.00
CA LYS A 146 3.23 -10.89 9.17
C LYS A 146 4.00 -9.57 9.08
N ILE A 147 4.58 -9.09 10.17
CA ILE A 147 5.40 -7.87 10.17
C ILE A 147 6.64 -8.05 9.27
N ILE A 148 7.28 -9.21 9.31
CA ILE A 148 8.51 -9.48 8.55
C ILE A 148 8.19 -9.72 7.06
N PHE A 149 7.24 -10.59 6.73
CA PHE A 149 7.01 -11.11 5.37
C PHE A 149 5.67 -10.71 4.74
N GLY A 150 4.79 -10.06 5.48
CA GLY A 150 3.47 -9.62 5.01
C GLY A 150 2.38 -10.69 5.09
N GLY A 151 2.66 -11.86 5.68
CA GLY A 151 1.69 -12.93 5.90
C GLY A 151 2.30 -14.14 6.62
N ILE A 152 1.44 -14.97 7.21
CA ILE A 152 1.85 -16.23 7.84
C ILE A 152 2.25 -17.24 6.75
N GLY A 153 3.35 -17.98 6.96
CA GLY A 153 3.92 -18.92 6.02
C GLY A 153 4.64 -18.29 4.82
N LYS A 154 4.65 -16.95 4.71
CA LYS A 154 5.31 -16.22 3.63
C LYS A 154 6.83 -16.22 3.76
N ASN A 155 7.38 -16.68 4.89
CA ASN A 155 8.83 -16.83 5.06
C ASN A 155 9.52 -17.74 4.03
N LYS A 156 8.78 -18.64 3.36
CA LYS A 156 9.27 -19.53 2.29
C LYS A 156 9.28 -18.87 0.91
N GLU A 157 8.65 -17.71 0.76
CA GLU A 157 8.51 -17.02 -0.52
C GLU A 157 9.63 -15.98 -0.67
N GLN A 158 10.55 -16.20 -1.62
CA GLN A 158 11.64 -15.25 -1.90
C GLN A 158 11.07 -13.89 -2.34
N GLY A 159 11.45 -12.84 -1.61
CA GLY A 159 11.00 -11.47 -1.85
C GLY A 159 9.69 -11.09 -1.16
N ALA A 160 9.08 -11.98 -0.35
CA ALA A 160 8.00 -11.61 0.54
C ALA A 160 8.49 -10.60 1.59
N VAL A 161 7.70 -9.55 1.81
CA VAL A 161 8.09 -8.44 2.67
C VAL A 161 6.85 -7.81 3.32
N GLY A 162 6.92 -7.64 4.63
CA GLY A 162 5.92 -6.98 5.45
C GLY A 162 6.33 -5.57 5.85
N LYS A 163 5.61 -5.00 6.83
CA LYS A 163 5.85 -3.67 7.38
C LYS A 163 7.30 -3.46 7.83
N GLY A 164 7.91 -4.48 8.43
CA GLY A 164 9.28 -4.40 8.96
C GLY A 164 10.37 -4.35 7.90
N GLN A 165 10.07 -4.70 6.65
CA GLN A 165 11.01 -4.69 5.52
C GLN A 165 12.30 -5.53 5.73
N CYS A 166 12.38 -6.36 6.77
CA CYS A 166 13.58 -7.08 7.16
C CYS A 166 14.13 -8.02 6.05
N PRO A 167 13.29 -8.76 5.29
CA PRO A 167 13.72 -9.63 4.18
C PRO A 167 14.46 -8.92 3.05
N LEU A 168 14.41 -7.58 2.99
CA LEU A 168 15.15 -6.81 2.00
C LEU A 168 16.65 -6.80 2.26
N CYS A 169 17.05 -7.04 3.51
CA CYS A 169 18.45 -6.96 3.94
C CYS A 169 18.95 -8.27 4.54
N HIS A 170 18.11 -8.96 5.30
CA HIS A 170 18.48 -10.14 6.09
C HIS A 170 18.01 -11.43 5.44
N ALA A 171 18.90 -12.41 5.37
CA ALA A 171 18.52 -13.80 5.13
C ALA A 171 18.03 -14.44 6.43
N PHE A 172 16.88 -15.11 6.38
CA PHE A 172 16.30 -15.77 7.55
C PHE A 172 16.61 -17.26 7.60
N HIS A 173 16.85 -17.92 6.48
CA HIS A 173 17.23 -19.33 6.43
C HIS A 173 18.25 -19.57 5.32
N ALA A 174 18.95 -20.70 5.38
CA ALA A 174 19.85 -21.12 4.31
C ALA A 174 19.15 -21.07 2.94
N GLY A 175 19.85 -20.49 1.96
CA GLY A 175 19.34 -20.31 0.59
C GLY A 175 18.44 -19.09 0.35
N MET A 176 18.03 -18.36 1.39
CA MET A 176 17.34 -17.07 1.22
C MET A 176 18.34 -15.99 0.83
N LEU A 177 18.00 -15.15 -0.17
CA LEU A 177 18.86 -14.01 -0.52
C LEU A 177 18.75 -12.93 0.56
N GLY A 178 19.89 -12.43 1.01
CA GLY A 178 19.99 -11.40 2.04
C GLY A 178 21.44 -11.23 2.51
N GLU A 179 22.25 -10.56 1.70
CA GLU A 179 23.70 -10.39 1.94
C GLU A 179 24.05 -8.98 2.46
N ARG A 180 23.05 -8.11 2.60
CA ARG A 180 23.27 -6.72 3.01
C ARG A 180 23.50 -6.56 4.49
N ALA A 181 22.92 -7.47 5.26
CA ALA A 181 22.98 -7.50 6.70
C ALA A 181 23.19 -8.94 7.17
N PRO A 182 23.68 -9.17 8.41
CA PRO A 182 23.97 -10.51 8.90
C PRO A 182 22.75 -11.42 8.81
N ASN A 183 22.96 -12.70 8.47
CA ASN A 183 21.86 -13.67 8.50
C ASN A 183 21.27 -13.77 9.92
N LEU A 184 19.96 -13.99 9.99
CA LEU A 184 19.20 -14.08 11.24
C LEU A 184 18.87 -15.51 11.65
N GLN A 185 19.24 -16.50 10.84
CA GLN A 185 19.12 -17.92 11.20
C GLN A 185 19.96 -18.21 12.45
N GLY A 186 19.39 -18.74 13.51
CA GLY A 186 20.09 -19.04 14.78
C GLY A 186 20.51 -17.81 15.59
N LEU A 187 19.94 -16.63 15.30
CA LEU A 187 20.23 -15.39 16.02
C LEU A 187 20.04 -15.52 17.55
N PRO A 188 18.95 -16.11 18.08
CA PRO A 188 18.75 -16.22 19.54
C PRO A 188 19.92 -16.90 20.26
N GLY A 189 20.49 -17.94 19.66
CA GLY A 189 21.65 -18.64 20.20
C GLY A 189 22.95 -17.81 20.09
N ARG A 190 23.17 -17.17 18.93
CA ARG A 190 24.38 -16.38 18.67
C ARG A 190 24.44 -15.08 19.45
N ALA A 191 23.32 -14.41 19.67
CA ALA A 191 23.25 -13.10 20.31
C ALA A 191 23.99 -13.09 21.65
N GLY A 192 23.66 -14.03 22.53
CA GLY A 192 24.32 -14.16 23.83
C GLY A 192 25.70 -14.79 23.79
N LYS A 193 25.89 -15.87 23.01
CA LYS A 193 27.10 -16.71 23.09
C LYS A 193 28.27 -16.23 22.24
N GLU A 194 27.98 -15.51 21.16
CA GLU A 194 28.99 -15.09 20.18
C GLU A 194 29.06 -13.57 20.07
N ARG A 195 27.92 -12.89 19.97
CA ARG A 195 27.89 -11.44 19.68
C ARG A 195 28.24 -10.58 20.88
N LEU A 196 27.63 -10.87 22.03
CA LEU A 196 27.95 -10.15 23.26
C LEU A 196 29.36 -10.41 23.79
N GLU A 197 29.92 -11.57 23.47
CA GLU A 197 31.27 -11.98 23.88
C GLU A 197 32.34 -11.54 22.86
N ASP A 198 31.94 -10.94 21.73
CA ASP A 198 32.88 -10.31 20.79
C ASP A 198 33.61 -9.16 21.51
N PRO A 199 34.96 -9.16 21.57
CA PRO A 199 35.71 -8.08 22.17
C PRO A 199 35.39 -6.69 21.60
N LYS A 200 34.97 -6.61 20.32
CA LYS A 200 34.57 -5.35 19.68
C LYS A 200 33.25 -4.81 20.20
N TYR A 201 32.38 -5.64 20.78
CA TYR A 201 31.07 -5.22 21.29
C TYR A 201 31.19 -4.28 22.50
N SER A 202 32.27 -4.41 23.28
CA SER A 202 32.56 -3.60 24.47
C SER A 202 31.47 -3.67 25.55
N LYS A 203 31.05 -4.90 25.92
CA LYS A 203 30.02 -5.17 26.94
C LYS A 203 30.29 -4.41 28.25
N GLY A 204 29.29 -3.68 28.71
CA GLY A 204 29.33 -2.84 29.92
C GLY A 204 30.21 -1.59 29.80
N LYS A 205 30.77 -1.29 28.62
CA LYS A 205 31.71 -0.19 28.39
C LYS A 205 31.39 0.54 27.09
N ALA A 206 30.24 1.20 27.04
CA ALA A 206 29.78 1.90 25.85
C ALA A 206 30.80 2.91 25.29
N GLU A 207 31.46 3.67 26.16
CA GLU A 207 32.52 4.64 25.79
C GLU A 207 33.72 4.00 25.08
N ALA A 208 33.97 2.71 25.30
CA ALA A 208 35.06 1.97 24.68
C ALA A 208 34.72 1.42 23.29
N ARG A 209 33.48 1.61 22.79
CA ARG A 209 33.08 1.18 21.44
C ARG A 209 33.86 1.97 20.38
N ASP A 210 34.28 1.33 19.31
CA ASP A 210 34.89 2.00 18.14
C ASP A 210 33.92 2.05 16.95
N PHE A 211 32.65 2.31 17.23
CA PHE A 211 31.59 2.47 16.23
C PHE A 211 31.10 3.92 16.15
N ALA A 212 30.31 4.21 15.12
CA ALA A 212 29.73 5.53 14.86
C ALA A 212 28.80 5.99 16.00
N GLN A 213 28.17 5.06 16.71
CA GLN A 213 27.36 5.34 17.90
C GLN A 213 27.92 4.57 19.09
N LYS A 214 27.93 5.21 20.27
CA LYS A 214 28.39 4.58 21.52
C LYS A 214 27.23 3.92 22.26
N GLU A 215 26.08 4.57 22.24
CA GLU A 215 24.86 4.16 22.94
C GLU A 215 23.64 4.51 22.08
N ALA A 216 22.50 3.86 22.36
CA ALA A 216 21.25 4.18 21.67
C ALA A 216 20.77 5.60 22.00
N PHE A 217 20.96 5.98 23.27
CA PHE A 217 20.86 7.35 23.77
C PHE A 217 21.80 7.49 24.99
N PRO A 218 22.20 8.71 25.37
CA PRO A 218 23.11 8.90 26.50
C PRO A 218 22.60 8.22 27.77
N GLY A 219 23.38 7.27 28.30
CA GLY A 219 23.06 6.52 29.50
C GLY A 219 22.23 5.24 29.30
N SER A 220 21.94 4.83 28.05
CA SER A 220 21.26 3.55 27.79
C SER A 220 22.12 2.32 28.14
N GLY A 221 23.44 2.51 28.24
CA GLY A 221 24.41 1.43 28.43
C GLY A 221 24.53 0.53 27.21
N THR A 222 25.03 -0.68 27.45
CA THR A 222 25.08 -1.77 26.47
C THR A 222 24.10 -2.88 26.87
N ALA A 223 23.81 -3.79 25.96
CA ALA A 223 23.13 -5.03 26.30
C ALA A 223 23.95 -5.93 27.23
N GLU A 224 23.26 -6.65 28.10
CA GLU A 224 23.84 -7.54 29.11
C GLU A 224 23.59 -9.02 28.79
N ASN A 225 22.53 -9.32 28.04
CA ASN A 225 22.10 -10.66 27.66
C ASN A 225 21.62 -10.69 26.20
N GLY A 226 21.41 -11.90 25.67
CA GLY A 226 21.07 -12.10 24.25
C GLY A 226 19.79 -11.38 23.79
N GLN A 227 18.77 -11.29 24.65
CA GLN A 227 17.53 -10.57 24.31
C GLN A 227 17.78 -9.06 24.20
N GLU A 228 18.53 -8.49 25.14
CA GLU A 228 18.92 -7.08 25.09
C GLU A 228 19.81 -6.79 23.88
N TYR A 229 20.65 -7.73 23.45
CA TYR A 229 21.49 -7.54 22.25
C TYR A 229 20.62 -7.38 20.99
N ILE A 230 19.56 -8.17 20.87
CA ILE A 230 18.61 -8.07 19.76
C ILE A 230 17.89 -6.71 19.82
N ALA A 231 17.40 -6.32 20.99
CA ALA A 231 16.74 -5.03 21.20
C ALA A 231 17.66 -3.84 20.89
N GLU A 232 18.92 -3.86 21.35
CA GLU A 232 19.92 -2.83 21.04
C GLU A 232 20.24 -2.80 19.55
N SER A 233 20.37 -3.96 18.90
CA SER A 233 20.65 -4.03 17.45
C SER A 233 19.51 -3.41 16.62
N HIS A 234 18.26 -3.54 17.06
CA HIS A 234 17.11 -2.91 16.42
C HIS A 234 17.02 -1.39 16.70
N ALA A 235 17.38 -0.96 17.91
CA ALA A 235 17.30 0.43 18.32
C ALA A 235 18.50 1.28 17.86
N CYS A 236 19.69 0.70 17.89
CA CYS A 236 20.97 1.33 17.56
C CYS A 236 21.83 0.39 16.71
N PRO A 237 21.52 0.18 15.43
CA PRO A 237 22.29 -0.73 14.57
C PRO A 237 23.77 -0.32 14.42
N SER A 238 24.09 0.96 14.59
CA SER A 238 25.47 1.48 14.56
C SER A 238 26.17 1.50 15.92
N CYS A 239 25.55 0.98 16.99
CA CYS A 239 26.20 0.76 18.28
C CYS A 239 27.15 -0.44 18.25
N TYR A 240 26.83 -1.45 17.45
CA TYR A 240 27.71 -2.57 17.14
C TYR A 240 27.40 -3.08 15.74
N VAL A 241 28.40 -3.05 14.87
CA VAL A 241 28.29 -3.54 13.51
C VAL A 241 29.06 -4.85 13.37
N VAL A 242 28.37 -5.88 12.90
CA VAL A 242 29.02 -7.16 12.60
C VAL A 242 30.03 -6.96 11.48
N VAL A 243 31.24 -7.47 11.69
CA VAL A 243 32.34 -7.41 10.71
C VAL A 243 31.87 -7.88 9.33
N GLY A 244 32.17 -7.09 8.31
CA GLY A 244 31.80 -7.33 6.91
C GLY A 244 30.46 -6.75 6.47
N TYR A 245 29.67 -6.17 7.38
CA TYR A 245 28.32 -5.66 7.09
C TYR A 245 28.17 -4.15 7.29
N GLY A 246 29.26 -3.40 7.50
CA GLY A 246 29.17 -1.95 7.55
C GLY A 246 28.99 -1.30 6.19
N VAL A 247 28.56 -0.04 6.22
CA VAL A 247 28.53 0.82 5.04
C VAL A 247 29.93 0.89 4.43
N LYS A 248 30.03 0.71 3.11
CA LYS A 248 31.30 0.74 2.38
C LYS A 248 32.05 2.06 2.67
N GLY A 249 33.31 1.93 3.10
CA GLY A 249 34.16 3.08 3.47
C GLY A 249 34.08 3.50 4.94
N SER A 250 33.16 2.93 5.73
CA SER A 250 33.09 3.16 7.18
C SER A 250 34.02 2.24 7.99
N ASN A 251 34.64 1.23 7.37
CA ASN A 251 35.40 0.17 8.04
C ASN A 251 34.59 -0.55 9.13
N ASP A 252 33.35 -0.94 8.81
CA ASP A 252 32.42 -1.58 9.75
C ASP A 252 32.10 -0.74 10.98
N LYS A 253 32.12 0.59 10.87
CA LYS A 253 31.76 1.50 11.98
C LYS A 253 30.32 2.00 11.92
N GLU A 254 29.71 1.97 10.75
CA GLU A 254 28.35 2.45 10.50
C GLU A 254 27.52 1.35 9.85
N SER A 255 26.33 1.10 10.38
CA SER A 255 25.42 0.08 9.86
C SER A 255 24.55 0.63 8.71
N PRO A 256 24.30 -0.14 7.65
CA PRO A 256 23.31 0.21 6.62
C PRO A 256 21.87 -0.05 7.10
N MET A 257 21.68 -0.72 8.24
CA MET A 257 20.37 -0.95 8.84
C MET A 257 19.88 0.32 9.54
N PRO A 258 18.66 0.81 9.24
CA PRO A 258 18.07 1.93 9.97
C PRO A 258 17.62 1.48 11.37
N ALA A 259 17.52 2.42 12.30
CA ALA A 259 16.82 2.18 13.56
C ALA A 259 15.33 1.93 13.26
N ILE A 260 14.87 0.69 13.41
CA ILE A 260 13.58 0.25 12.84
C ILE A 260 12.35 0.75 13.60
N HIS A 261 12.55 1.31 14.81
CA HIS A 261 11.52 2.06 15.54
C HIS A 261 11.39 3.52 15.04
N LYS A 262 12.24 3.98 14.12
CA LYS A 262 12.16 5.31 13.52
C LYS A 262 11.60 5.23 12.09
N PRO A 263 11.08 6.34 11.53
CA PRO A 263 10.71 6.38 10.13
C PRO A 263 11.86 5.93 9.21
N PRO A 264 11.56 5.24 8.08
CA PRO A 264 10.23 5.03 7.52
C PRO A 264 9.49 3.78 8.04
N ILE A 265 10.16 2.92 8.81
CA ILE A 265 9.61 1.61 9.23
C ILE A 265 8.69 1.76 10.45
N SER A 266 9.12 2.54 11.45
CA SER A 266 8.30 2.94 12.62
C SER A 266 7.61 1.76 13.34
N LEU A 267 8.33 0.65 13.58
CA LEU A 267 7.77 -0.44 14.40
C LEU A 267 7.64 -0.01 15.86
N SER A 268 6.46 -0.24 16.42
CA SER A 268 6.20 -0.06 17.85
C SER A 268 6.89 -1.16 18.68
N LEU A 269 7.08 -0.93 19.98
CA LEU A 269 7.71 -1.93 20.86
C LEU A 269 6.95 -3.27 20.88
N PRO A 270 5.59 -3.31 20.90
CA PRO A 270 4.85 -4.57 20.78
C PRO A 270 5.10 -5.31 19.45
N GLU A 271 5.19 -4.58 18.34
CA GLU A 271 5.53 -5.17 17.04
C GLU A 271 6.95 -5.74 17.03
N LEU A 272 7.90 -5.06 17.66
CA LEU A 272 9.27 -5.55 17.82
C LEU A 272 9.34 -6.81 18.70
N ALA A 273 8.57 -6.86 19.79
CA ALA A 273 8.44 -8.06 20.62
C ALA A 273 7.82 -9.24 19.84
N ALA A 274 6.85 -8.98 18.96
CA ALA A 274 6.28 -10.01 18.08
C ALA A 274 7.32 -10.55 17.07
N VAL A 275 8.11 -9.66 16.47
CA VAL A 275 9.23 -10.02 15.57
C VAL A 275 10.26 -10.89 16.30
N ASP A 276 10.67 -10.49 17.51
CA ASP A 276 11.61 -11.27 18.31
C ASP A 276 11.02 -12.63 18.68
N THR A 277 9.78 -12.68 19.14
CA THR A 277 9.09 -13.93 19.47
C THR A 277 9.12 -14.92 18.30
N TRP A 278 8.88 -14.44 17.08
CA TRP A 278 9.00 -15.27 15.88
C TRP A 278 10.44 -15.77 15.64
N LEU A 279 11.45 -14.94 15.87
CA LEU A 279 12.87 -15.33 15.74
C LEU A 279 13.27 -16.44 16.70
N TYR A 280 12.68 -16.50 17.90
CA TYR A 280 12.91 -17.58 18.86
C TYR A 280 12.14 -18.85 18.46
N LEU A 281 10.82 -18.76 18.28
CA LEU A 281 9.97 -19.94 18.06
C LEU A 281 10.30 -20.67 16.76
N ARG A 282 10.70 -19.96 15.70
CA ARG A 282 11.09 -20.59 14.42
C ARG A 282 12.31 -21.50 14.54
N GLU A 283 13.18 -21.24 15.52
CA GLU A 283 14.38 -22.03 15.79
C GLU A 283 14.09 -23.17 16.78
N GLY A 284 12.82 -23.35 17.19
CA GLY A 284 12.40 -24.34 18.17
C GLY A 284 12.86 -24.01 19.59
N VAL A 285 13.12 -22.73 19.89
CA VAL A 285 13.56 -22.25 21.21
C VAL A 285 12.43 -21.44 21.85
N ASP A 286 12.22 -21.64 23.14
CA ASP A 286 11.26 -20.84 23.91
C ASP A 286 11.65 -19.35 23.88
N ALA A 287 10.68 -18.51 23.54
CA ALA A 287 10.85 -17.07 23.55
C ALA A 287 10.77 -16.53 24.99
N PRO A 288 11.54 -15.47 25.33
CA PRO A 288 11.27 -14.64 26.49
C PRO A 288 9.81 -14.16 26.51
N SER A 289 9.29 -13.87 27.70
CA SER A 289 7.93 -13.34 27.80
C SER A 289 7.81 -11.97 27.13
N PHE A 290 6.60 -11.61 26.72
CA PHE A 290 6.30 -10.30 26.12
C PHE A 290 6.79 -9.15 27.01
N GLU A 291 6.56 -9.24 28.33
CA GLU A 291 6.99 -8.22 29.30
C GLU A 291 8.52 -8.07 29.36
N GLU A 292 9.27 -9.18 29.33
CA GLU A 292 10.74 -9.16 29.30
C GLU A 292 11.28 -8.55 28.01
N MET A 293 10.65 -8.87 26.87
CA MET A 293 11.01 -8.28 25.58
C MET A 293 10.75 -6.77 25.57
N ILE A 294 9.57 -6.34 26.02
CA ILE A 294 9.23 -4.91 26.13
C ILE A 294 10.27 -4.20 27.00
N LYS A 295 10.55 -4.71 28.20
CA LYS A 295 11.54 -4.12 29.11
C LYS A 295 12.93 -3.98 28.45
N SER A 296 13.32 -4.96 27.64
CA SER A 296 14.58 -4.91 26.89
C SER A 296 14.58 -3.79 25.85
N TYR A 297 13.47 -3.55 25.15
CA TYR A 297 13.33 -2.42 24.24
C TYR A 297 13.28 -1.07 24.96
N GLU A 298 12.60 -0.99 26.10
CA GLU A 298 12.51 0.25 26.88
C GLU A 298 13.87 0.76 27.36
N LYS A 299 14.83 -0.16 27.55
CA LYS A 299 16.23 0.19 27.86
C LYS A 299 16.92 0.97 26.73
N PHE A 300 16.56 0.71 25.47
CA PHE A 300 17.23 1.30 24.29
C PHE A 300 16.38 2.28 23.49
N VAL A 301 15.07 2.32 23.74
CA VAL A 301 14.13 3.24 23.08
C VAL A 301 13.43 4.10 24.14
N PRO A 302 13.88 5.35 24.33
CA PRO A 302 13.28 6.24 25.31
C PRO A 302 11.85 6.59 24.91
N GLU A 303 10.99 6.88 25.89
CA GLU A 303 9.56 7.12 25.65
C GLU A 303 9.28 8.17 24.57
N ALA A 304 10.10 9.23 24.52
CA ALA A 304 10.01 10.29 23.53
C ALA A 304 10.26 9.84 22.08
N ASP A 305 11.02 8.76 21.88
CA ASP A 305 11.40 8.23 20.56
C ASP A 305 10.49 7.06 20.14
N ARG A 306 9.60 6.58 21.01
CA ARG A 306 8.68 5.50 20.68
C ARG A 306 7.67 5.97 19.64
N PRO A 307 7.43 5.23 18.55
CA PRO A 307 6.35 5.51 17.65
C PRO A 307 5.04 5.63 18.42
N LYS A 308 4.40 6.79 18.35
CA LYS A 308 3.02 6.92 18.80
C LYS A 308 2.22 5.97 17.93
N GLN A 309 1.56 4.98 18.54
CA GLN A 309 0.51 4.23 17.85
C GLN A 309 -0.41 5.27 17.20
N GLN A 310 -0.54 5.25 15.88
CA GLN A 310 -1.29 6.26 15.15
C GLN A 310 -2.69 6.39 15.76
N GLU A 311 -2.97 7.53 16.40
CA GLU A 311 -4.34 8.04 16.43
C GLU A 311 -4.67 8.40 14.98
N GLU A 312 -5.57 7.63 14.39
CA GLU A 312 -5.99 7.79 13.00
C GLU A 312 -6.38 9.25 12.73
N ALA A 313 -5.62 9.91 11.87
CA ALA A 313 -6.21 10.96 11.06
C ALA A 313 -7.27 10.26 10.19
N THR A 314 -8.52 10.69 10.34
CA THR A 314 -9.65 10.28 9.50
C THR A 314 -9.35 10.65 8.04
N GLY A 315 -8.76 9.68 7.35
CA GLY A 315 -8.21 9.78 6.00
C GLY A 315 -7.53 8.45 5.67
N GLY A 316 -8.28 7.35 5.82
CA GLY A 316 -7.76 6.00 5.74
C GLY A 316 -7.10 5.70 4.39
N GLY A 317 -6.00 4.94 4.41
CA GLY A 317 -5.31 4.51 3.19
C GLY A 317 -3.78 4.40 3.27
N ALA A 318 -3.15 4.15 4.43
CA ALA A 318 -1.68 4.30 4.54
C ALA A 318 -0.95 3.30 5.45
N SER A 319 -1.44 2.05 5.62
CA SER A 319 -0.66 1.02 6.36
C SER A 319 -0.16 -0.16 5.51
N ALA A 320 -0.63 -0.36 4.27
CA ALA A 320 -0.18 -1.46 3.41
C ALA A 320 0.82 -1.06 2.31
N LEU A 321 0.90 0.23 1.98
CA LEU A 321 1.76 0.76 0.92
C LEU A 321 3.06 1.31 1.51
N MET A 322 4.18 1.02 0.86
CA MET A 322 5.47 1.61 1.16
C MET A 322 5.48 3.11 0.85
N ALA A 323 4.75 3.55 -0.17
CA ALA A 323 4.58 4.96 -0.50
C ALA A 323 3.28 5.17 -1.29
N ASP A 324 2.61 6.30 -1.06
CA ASP A 324 1.32 6.63 -1.69
C ASP A 324 1.41 7.76 -2.72
N GLY A 325 2.54 8.45 -2.82
CA GLY A 325 2.80 9.49 -3.80
C GLY A 325 2.43 10.89 -3.33
N THR A 326 1.95 11.05 -2.10
CA THR A 326 1.82 12.36 -1.44
C THR A 326 3.19 12.94 -1.08
N GLU A 327 4.20 12.08 -0.94
CA GLU A 327 5.56 12.44 -0.55
C GLU A 327 6.41 12.93 -1.73
N THR A 328 7.53 13.59 -1.44
CA THR A 328 8.54 13.94 -2.45
C THR A 328 9.25 12.69 -2.97
N VAL A 329 9.82 12.75 -4.18
CA VAL A 329 10.37 11.56 -4.84
C VAL A 329 11.55 10.91 -4.09
N ASP A 330 12.36 11.69 -3.39
CA ASP A 330 13.42 11.19 -2.52
C ASP A 330 12.87 10.40 -1.32
N VAL A 331 11.80 10.89 -0.69
CA VAL A 331 11.12 10.20 0.41
C VAL A 331 10.51 8.89 -0.09
N ILE A 332 9.92 8.88 -1.30
CA ILE A 332 9.39 7.66 -1.92
C ILE A 332 10.51 6.61 -2.09
N PHE A 333 11.66 7.00 -2.65
CA PHE A 333 12.81 6.09 -2.80
C PHE A 333 13.35 5.57 -1.48
N GLN A 334 13.31 6.38 -0.41
CA GLN A 334 13.73 5.97 0.93
C GLN A 334 12.74 4.99 1.57
N LYS A 335 11.43 5.29 1.54
CA LYS A 335 10.40 4.41 2.11
C LYS A 335 10.31 3.05 1.41
N ALA A 336 10.52 3.05 0.09
CA ALA A 336 10.61 1.84 -0.72
C ALA A 336 12.01 1.19 -0.71
N THR A 337 12.94 1.73 0.09
CA THR A 337 14.32 1.27 0.29
C THR A 337 15.15 1.10 -0.99
N CYS A 338 14.76 1.76 -2.08
CA CYS A 338 15.49 1.74 -3.35
C CYS A 338 16.91 2.30 -3.20
N THR A 339 17.08 3.35 -2.39
CA THR A 339 18.37 4.02 -2.12
C THR A 339 19.42 3.09 -1.51
N ALA A 340 18.96 2.01 -0.88
CA ALA A 340 19.78 1.11 -0.11
C ALA A 340 20.44 0.03 -1.00
N CYS A 341 19.80 -0.33 -2.11
CA CYS A 341 20.34 -1.26 -3.10
C CYS A 341 20.93 -0.54 -4.31
N HIS A 342 20.36 0.59 -4.71
CA HIS A 342 20.72 1.31 -5.93
C HIS A 342 21.46 2.61 -5.64
N THR A 343 22.38 2.95 -6.54
CA THR A 343 22.86 4.32 -6.68
C THR A 343 21.88 5.09 -7.54
N ILE A 344 21.33 6.18 -7.00
CA ILE A 344 20.31 6.99 -7.68
C ILE A 344 20.82 8.43 -7.76
N PRO A 345 21.35 8.87 -8.91
CA PRO A 345 21.88 10.22 -9.06
C PRO A 345 20.85 11.29 -8.69
N GLY A 346 21.25 12.22 -7.81
CA GLY A 346 20.40 13.31 -7.33
C GLY A 346 19.54 13.00 -6.11
N ILE A 347 19.47 11.73 -5.67
CA ILE A 347 18.81 11.36 -4.42
C ILE A 347 19.86 11.26 -3.30
N PRO A 348 19.72 12.05 -2.21
CA PRO A 348 20.64 11.98 -1.08
C PRO A 348 20.76 10.56 -0.50
N ALA A 349 21.98 10.19 -0.10
CA ALA A 349 22.32 8.88 0.48
C ALA A 349 22.08 7.64 -0.41
N ALA A 350 21.57 7.79 -1.65
CA ALA A 350 21.39 6.68 -2.58
C ALA A 350 22.71 6.26 -3.23
N LYS A 351 23.48 5.45 -2.50
CA LYS A 351 24.81 4.95 -2.91
C LYS A 351 24.89 3.42 -2.92
N GLY A 352 23.75 2.74 -3.00
CA GLY A 352 23.70 1.28 -3.03
C GLY A 352 24.45 0.70 -4.24
N THR A 353 25.12 -0.44 -4.04
CA THR A 353 25.89 -1.14 -5.09
C THR A 353 25.42 -2.57 -5.34
N ILE A 354 24.30 -2.96 -4.74
CA ILE A 354 23.71 -4.30 -4.86
C ILE A 354 22.85 -4.40 -6.12
N GLY A 355 22.26 -3.28 -6.55
CA GLY A 355 21.61 -3.13 -7.84
C GLY A 355 22.39 -2.19 -8.77
N PRO A 356 22.00 -2.11 -10.05
CA PRO A 356 22.60 -1.19 -11.01
C PRO A 356 22.42 0.28 -10.61
N VAL A 357 23.30 1.13 -11.12
CA VAL A 357 23.09 2.59 -11.10
C VAL A 357 21.87 2.95 -11.95
N LEU A 358 20.96 3.75 -11.40
CA LEU A 358 19.68 4.10 -12.04
C LEU A 358 19.79 5.36 -12.90
N GLU A 359 20.42 5.23 -14.06
CA GLU A 359 20.52 6.27 -15.10
C GLU A 359 19.63 5.90 -16.30
N GLU A 360 18.36 5.65 -16.02
CA GLU A 360 17.44 5.00 -16.97
C GLU A 360 17.09 5.87 -18.18
N GLY A 361 17.15 7.19 -18.07
CA GLY A 361 17.04 8.11 -19.21
C GLY A 361 18.10 7.89 -20.30
N THR A 362 19.20 7.19 -19.99
CA THR A 362 20.20 6.72 -20.97
C THR A 362 20.13 5.20 -21.16
N ASN A 363 20.09 4.45 -20.05
CA ASN A 363 20.33 3.01 -20.08
C ASN A 363 19.11 2.20 -20.53
N ALA A 364 17.88 2.67 -20.31
CA ALA A 364 16.68 1.87 -20.63
C ALA A 364 16.59 1.50 -22.12
N LEU A 365 16.87 2.46 -23.02
CA LEU A 365 16.86 2.20 -24.48
C LEU A 365 17.96 1.21 -24.91
N LEU A 366 19.11 1.21 -24.21
CA LEU A 366 20.20 0.27 -24.50
C LEU A 366 19.83 -1.14 -24.00
N ARG A 367 19.25 -1.23 -22.80
CA ARG A 367 18.84 -2.49 -22.17
C ARG A 367 17.68 -3.16 -22.92
N MET A 368 16.71 -2.39 -23.42
CA MET A 368 15.63 -2.93 -24.27
C MET A 368 16.13 -3.51 -25.61
N LYS A 369 17.34 -3.13 -26.06
CA LYS A 369 17.99 -3.68 -27.26
C LYS A 369 18.90 -4.86 -26.95
N ASP A 370 19.11 -5.19 -25.68
CA ASP A 370 19.92 -6.34 -25.30
C ASP A 370 19.24 -7.62 -25.77
N LYS A 371 20.02 -8.57 -26.29
CA LYS A 371 19.52 -9.87 -26.78
C LYS A 371 18.87 -10.72 -25.66
N ASP A 372 19.26 -10.48 -24.41
CA ASP A 372 18.77 -11.19 -23.25
C ASP A 372 17.53 -10.49 -22.63
N TYR A 373 17.08 -9.36 -23.20
CA TYR A 373 15.86 -8.67 -22.82
C TYR A 373 14.62 -9.46 -23.26
N LYS A 374 13.84 -9.93 -22.30
CA LYS A 374 12.60 -10.71 -22.52
C LYS A 374 11.33 -9.92 -22.19
N GLY A 375 11.50 -8.63 -21.88
CA GLY A 375 10.44 -7.71 -21.56
C GLY A 375 9.64 -7.26 -22.77
N SER A 376 8.59 -6.50 -22.50
CA SER A 376 7.63 -5.98 -23.49
C SER A 376 7.68 -4.47 -23.66
N ALA A 377 8.44 -3.78 -22.81
CA ALA A 377 8.54 -2.32 -22.85
C ALA A 377 9.05 -1.79 -24.20
N LYS A 378 8.52 -0.63 -24.61
CA LYS A 378 8.87 0.04 -25.86
C LYS A 378 9.41 1.45 -25.64
N THR A 379 9.16 2.03 -24.47
CA THR A 379 9.60 3.37 -24.09
C THR A 379 10.38 3.33 -22.79
N VAL A 380 11.15 4.40 -22.50
CA VAL A 380 11.90 4.52 -21.24
C VAL A 380 10.98 4.39 -20.02
N PRO A 381 9.83 5.10 -19.94
CA PRO A 381 8.87 4.91 -18.86
C PRO A 381 8.36 3.47 -18.72
N ASP A 382 8.03 2.82 -19.83
CA ASP A 382 7.54 1.43 -19.82
C ASP A 382 8.61 0.48 -19.25
N TYR A 383 9.88 0.69 -19.61
CA TYR A 383 10.99 -0.15 -19.14
C TYR A 383 11.19 0.01 -17.63
N ILE A 384 11.12 1.24 -17.12
CA ILE A 384 11.23 1.50 -15.68
C ILE A 384 10.06 0.86 -14.93
N MET A 385 8.83 1.02 -15.44
CA MET A 385 7.63 0.40 -14.86
C MET A 385 7.75 -1.13 -14.84
N GLU A 386 8.14 -1.74 -15.96
CA GLU A 386 8.33 -3.19 -16.07
C GLU A 386 9.44 -3.68 -15.13
N SER A 387 10.55 -2.94 -15.01
CA SER A 387 11.65 -3.27 -14.09
C SER A 387 11.22 -3.22 -12.62
N ILE A 388 10.24 -2.38 -12.24
CA ILE A 388 9.76 -2.28 -10.86
C ILE A 388 8.69 -3.33 -10.57
N VAL A 389 7.74 -3.53 -11.50
CA VAL A 389 6.60 -4.45 -11.32
C VAL A 389 6.99 -5.90 -11.58
N SER A 390 7.97 -6.14 -12.46
CA SER A 390 8.44 -7.46 -12.89
C SER A 390 9.96 -7.48 -13.02
N PRO A 391 10.71 -7.30 -11.91
CA PRO A 391 12.17 -7.12 -11.95
C PRO A 391 12.94 -8.28 -12.59
N SER A 392 12.40 -9.50 -12.55
CA SER A 392 13.02 -10.67 -13.21
C SER A 392 12.77 -10.75 -14.72
N ALA A 393 11.97 -9.84 -15.31
CA ALA A 393 11.76 -9.79 -16.76
C ALA A 393 13.06 -9.48 -17.51
N TYR A 394 13.91 -8.65 -16.90
CA TYR A 394 15.27 -8.42 -17.35
C TYR A 394 16.16 -8.01 -16.17
N VAL A 395 17.19 -8.82 -15.91
CA VAL A 395 18.18 -8.55 -14.86
C VAL A 395 19.46 -8.07 -15.52
N VAL A 396 19.90 -6.87 -15.13
CA VAL A 396 21.14 -6.27 -15.62
C VAL A 396 22.32 -7.11 -15.12
N LYS A 397 23.21 -7.56 -16.01
CA LYS A 397 24.43 -8.28 -15.60
C LYS A 397 25.44 -7.30 -14.96
N PRO A 398 26.25 -7.73 -13.96
CA PRO A 398 26.32 -9.08 -13.38
C PRO A 398 25.42 -9.29 -12.14
N PHE A 399 24.38 -8.48 -11.96
CA PHE A 399 23.56 -8.54 -10.74
C PHE A 399 22.74 -9.84 -10.67
N PRO A 400 22.56 -10.43 -9.46
CA PRO A 400 21.78 -11.64 -9.29
C PRO A 400 20.28 -11.39 -9.50
N ASP A 401 19.59 -12.39 -10.05
CA ASP A 401 18.13 -12.39 -10.13
C ASP A 401 17.50 -12.60 -8.74
N ASN A 402 16.26 -12.16 -8.58
CA ASN A 402 15.47 -12.22 -7.34
C ASN A 402 16.02 -11.40 -6.17
N THR A 403 17.02 -10.55 -6.41
CA THR A 403 17.49 -9.55 -5.44
C THR A 403 16.52 -8.39 -5.29
N MET A 404 15.93 -7.91 -6.39
CA MET A 404 14.92 -6.87 -6.35
C MET A 404 13.54 -7.47 -5.99
N PRO A 405 12.87 -6.98 -4.93
CA PRO A 405 11.57 -7.51 -4.51
C PRO A 405 10.49 -7.42 -5.58
N LYS A 406 9.69 -8.48 -5.71
CA LYS A 406 8.57 -8.56 -6.68
C LYS A 406 7.25 -7.97 -6.14
N VAL A 407 7.32 -7.27 -5.01
CA VAL A 407 6.14 -6.76 -4.30
C VAL A 407 5.81 -5.32 -4.66
N PHE A 408 6.71 -4.58 -5.32
CA PHE A 408 6.55 -3.13 -5.51
C PHE A 408 5.31 -2.78 -6.33
N GLY A 409 4.90 -3.62 -7.28
CA GLY A 409 3.64 -3.44 -8.01
C GLY A 409 2.38 -3.51 -7.13
N GLN A 410 2.47 -4.11 -5.94
CA GLN A 410 1.39 -4.20 -4.95
C GLN A 410 1.57 -3.23 -3.78
N LYS A 411 2.82 -2.78 -3.54
CA LYS A 411 3.21 -2.00 -2.36
C LYS A 411 3.47 -0.52 -2.66
N LEU A 412 3.51 -0.11 -3.93
CA LEU A 412 3.56 1.29 -4.33
C LEU A 412 2.25 1.69 -4.98
N SER A 413 1.69 2.85 -4.58
CA SER A 413 0.54 3.40 -5.30
C SER A 413 0.93 3.79 -6.73
N ALA A 414 -0.08 3.96 -7.60
CA ALA A 414 0.13 4.52 -8.93
C ALA A 414 0.77 5.92 -8.89
N GLY A 415 0.46 6.74 -7.88
CA GLY A 415 1.04 8.06 -7.68
C GLY A 415 2.54 8.00 -7.33
N ALA A 416 2.91 7.12 -6.41
CA ALA A 416 4.29 6.89 -6.04
C ALA A 416 5.11 6.33 -7.22
N MET A 417 4.54 5.33 -7.90
CA MET A 417 5.13 4.72 -9.09
C MET A 417 5.39 5.76 -10.20
N LYS A 418 4.41 6.63 -10.48
CA LYS A 418 4.55 7.68 -11.49
C LYS A 418 5.70 8.64 -11.16
N LYS A 419 5.82 9.08 -9.90
CA LYS A 419 6.93 9.96 -9.47
C LYS A 419 8.30 9.30 -9.65
N ILE A 420 8.43 8.02 -9.33
CA ILE A 420 9.66 7.25 -9.57
C ILE A 420 9.99 7.22 -11.07
N ILE A 421 9.01 6.84 -11.91
CA ILE A 421 9.19 6.72 -13.36
C ILE A 421 9.57 8.07 -13.98
N ASP A 422 8.87 9.14 -13.63
CA ASP A 422 9.12 10.48 -14.15
C ASP A 422 10.53 10.96 -13.80
N TYR A 423 11.01 10.69 -12.58
CA TYR A 423 12.35 11.04 -12.15
C TYR A 423 13.41 10.23 -12.90
N LEU A 424 13.34 8.89 -12.85
CA LEU A 424 14.32 8.00 -13.47
C LEU A 424 14.42 8.16 -14.99
N SER A 425 13.31 8.49 -15.65
CA SER A 425 13.29 8.76 -17.10
C SER A 425 14.14 9.98 -17.50
N GLN A 426 14.40 10.88 -16.56
CA GLN A 426 15.19 12.09 -16.78
C GLN A 426 16.66 11.94 -16.34
N VAL A 427 17.00 10.92 -15.54
CA VAL A 427 18.37 10.68 -15.08
C VAL A 427 19.21 10.15 -16.24
N LYS A 428 20.26 10.88 -16.64
CA LYS A 428 21.13 10.52 -17.77
C LYS A 428 22.60 10.48 -17.35
N VAL A 429 23.36 9.57 -17.97
CA VAL A 429 24.80 9.45 -17.77
C VAL A 429 25.47 10.78 -18.10
N GLY A 430 26.30 11.28 -17.18
CA GLY A 430 27.09 12.51 -17.37
C GLY A 430 26.29 13.82 -17.39
N SER A 431 24.99 13.79 -17.11
CA SER A 431 24.15 14.99 -16.99
C SER A 431 23.87 15.34 -15.53
N PRO A 432 23.64 16.62 -15.18
CA PRO A 432 23.15 16.98 -13.86
C PRO A 432 21.84 16.24 -13.54
N PRO A 433 21.66 15.75 -12.30
CA PRO A 433 20.46 15.01 -11.96
C PRO A 433 19.21 15.90 -11.97
N PRO A 434 18.03 15.33 -12.21
CA PRO A 434 16.76 16.05 -12.13
C PRO A 434 16.53 16.61 -10.72
N LYS A 435 15.78 17.71 -10.62
CA LYS A 435 15.37 18.26 -9.33
C LYS A 435 14.45 17.28 -8.61
N VAL A 436 14.68 17.12 -7.31
CA VAL A 436 13.78 16.42 -6.39
C VAL A 436 12.64 17.39 -6.09
N SER A 437 11.50 17.25 -6.77
CA SER A 437 10.29 18.05 -6.56
C SER A 437 9.16 17.20 -6.03
#